data_AF-A0A2Z2MNM3-F1
#
_entry.id   AF-A0A2Z2MNM3-F1
#
_cell.length_a   1.000
_cell.length_b   1.000
_cell.length_c   1.000
_cell.angle_alpha   90.00
_cell.angle_beta   90.00
_cell.angle_gamma   90.00
#
_symmetry.space_group_name_H-M   'P 1'
#
loop_
_entity.id
_entity.type
_entity.pdbx_description
1 polymer ?
#
loop_
_entity_poly.entity_id
_entity_poly.type
_entity_poly.pdbx_seq_one_letter_code
_entity_poly.pdbx_strand_id
1 'polypeptide(L)'
;MDELEFCIKSMSYPLGMCVENLLREEGGTLTISGNALLLPKIPFAAKCYLTGLLLFASLDVVDRKRLSDDYQKLEEFKQKILNSELGKTVGDYLREPWEYIRVGTSTTIDWLEFERREEEVKPYLRRIVELREQTSDRSEFLAKADFLSELSVDAALLLSYLSEEAGLKELVNAALGKHNREFREMVVRYFKALRG
;
A
#
# COMPACT_ATOMS: atom_id res chain seq x y z
N MET A 1 -10.59 2.87 6.42
CA MET A 1 -9.59 2.02 5.76
C MET A 1 -9.78 0.57 6.18
N ASP A 2 -9.99 -0.30 5.20
CA ASP A 2 -9.99 -1.76 5.39
C ASP A 2 -8.58 -2.36 5.14
N GLU A 3 -8.41 -3.65 5.41
CA GLU A 3 -7.14 -4.35 5.23
C GLU A 3 -6.67 -4.33 3.75
N LEU A 4 -7.59 -4.38 2.79
CA LEU A 4 -7.25 -4.42 1.37
C LEU A 4 -6.72 -3.05 0.93
N GLU A 5 -7.41 -1.97 1.26
CA GLU A 5 -6.98 -0.59 1.04
C GLU A 5 -5.61 -0.35 1.68
N PHE A 6 -5.43 -0.77 2.94
CA PHE A 6 -4.13 -0.69 3.62
C PHE A 6 -3.04 -1.45 2.85
N CYS A 7 -3.35 -2.65 2.37
CA CYS A 7 -2.42 -3.48 1.60
C CYS A 7 -1.99 -2.81 0.30
N ILE A 8 -2.94 -2.28 -0.48
CA ILE A 8 -2.61 -1.61 -1.74
C ILE A 8 -1.81 -0.34 -1.48
N LYS A 9 -2.23 0.52 -0.53
CA LYS A 9 -1.50 1.74 -0.17
C LYS A 9 -0.08 1.47 0.34
N SER A 10 0.14 0.35 1.02
CA SER A 10 1.46 -0.06 1.49
C SER A 10 2.42 -0.42 0.35
N MET A 11 1.89 -0.90 -0.78
CA MET A 11 2.67 -1.20 -1.99
C MET A 11 2.80 0.06 -2.88
N SER A 12 1.68 0.76 -3.07
CA SER A 12 1.56 1.96 -3.89
C SER A 12 0.43 2.83 -3.34
N TYR A 13 0.78 3.98 -2.75
CA TYR A 13 -0.21 4.89 -2.21
C TYR A 13 -1.16 5.42 -3.30
N PRO A 14 -0.67 5.89 -4.47
CA PRO A 14 -1.56 6.35 -5.54
C PRO A 14 -2.52 5.27 -6.07
N LEU A 15 -2.07 4.02 -6.24
CA LEU A 15 -2.99 2.92 -6.60
C LEU A 15 -4.02 2.66 -5.51
N GLY A 16 -3.61 2.77 -4.25
CA GLY A 16 -4.50 2.58 -3.11
C GLY A 16 -5.58 3.64 -3.00
N MET A 17 -5.35 4.86 -3.51
CA MET A 17 -6.38 5.90 -3.59
C MET A 17 -7.54 5.48 -4.50
N CYS A 18 -7.26 4.73 -5.57
CA CYS A 18 -8.29 4.26 -6.51
C CYS A 18 -9.29 3.27 -5.87
N VAL A 19 -8.99 2.69 -4.70
CA VAL A 19 -9.89 1.73 -4.03
C VAL A 19 -10.64 2.31 -2.84
N GLU A 20 -10.38 3.54 -2.42
CA GLU A 20 -10.98 4.16 -1.21
C GLU A 20 -12.51 4.20 -1.26
N ASN A 21 -13.07 4.53 -2.43
CA ASN A 21 -14.50 4.74 -2.61
C ASN A 21 -15.21 3.61 -3.36
N LEU A 22 -14.51 2.50 -3.64
CA LEU A 22 -15.10 1.36 -4.33
C LEU A 22 -15.79 0.43 -3.33
N LEU A 23 -17.07 0.16 -3.56
CA LEU A 23 -17.82 -0.86 -2.81
C LEU A 23 -17.18 -2.23 -3.02
N ARG A 24 -17.03 -2.99 -1.95
CA ARG A 24 -16.51 -4.37 -2.02
C ARG A 24 -17.68 -5.30 -2.25
N GLU A 25 -17.71 -5.98 -3.40
CA GLU A 25 -18.75 -6.94 -3.72
C GLU A 25 -18.16 -8.32 -4.01
N GLU A 26 -18.90 -9.38 -3.75
CA GLU A 26 -18.46 -10.73 -4.10
C GLU A 26 -18.64 -10.96 -5.61
N GLY A 27 -17.62 -11.53 -6.26
CA GLY A 27 -17.67 -11.88 -7.68
C GLY A 27 -16.88 -13.14 -8.02
N GLY A 28 -17.06 -13.70 -9.22
CA GLY A 28 -16.29 -14.86 -9.68
C GLY A 28 -14.88 -14.52 -10.16
N THR A 29 -14.66 -13.27 -10.57
CA THR A 29 -13.39 -12.77 -11.13
C THR A 29 -13.14 -11.38 -10.59
N LEU A 30 -11.87 -11.04 -10.36
CA LEU A 30 -11.49 -9.72 -9.91
C LEU A 30 -11.68 -8.68 -11.02
N THR A 31 -12.54 -7.69 -10.81
CA THR A 31 -12.80 -6.62 -11.78
C THR A 31 -13.30 -5.34 -11.13
N ILE A 32 -13.11 -4.21 -11.80
CA ILE A 32 -13.71 -2.92 -11.44
C ILE A 32 -14.92 -2.72 -12.34
N SER A 33 -16.10 -2.53 -11.74
CA SER A 33 -17.36 -2.31 -12.45
C SER A 33 -18.08 -1.12 -11.84
N GLY A 34 -18.10 0.01 -12.53
CA GLY A 34 -18.68 1.25 -12.00
C GLY A 34 -17.99 1.68 -10.71
N ASN A 35 -18.74 1.73 -9.61
CA ASN A 35 -18.26 2.08 -8.27
C ASN A 35 -17.97 0.86 -7.38
N ALA A 36 -17.86 -0.34 -7.95
CA ALA A 36 -17.61 -1.57 -7.21
C ALA A 36 -16.30 -2.26 -7.64
N LEU A 37 -15.60 -2.84 -6.66
CA LEU A 37 -14.53 -3.79 -6.83
C LEU A 37 -15.10 -5.18 -6.55
N LEU A 38 -15.30 -5.97 -7.60
CA LEU A 38 -15.76 -7.35 -7.47
C LEU A 38 -14.58 -8.24 -7.06
N LEU A 39 -14.72 -8.93 -5.93
CA LEU A 39 -13.66 -9.70 -5.29
C LEU A 39 -14.03 -11.19 -5.23
N PRO A 40 -13.19 -12.08 -5.78
CA PRO A 40 -13.39 -13.51 -5.61
C PRO A 40 -13.05 -13.99 -4.19
N LYS A 41 -13.66 -15.12 -3.81
CA LYS A 41 -13.36 -15.85 -2.57
C LYS A 41 -12.03 -16.60 -2.71
N ILE A 42 -10.94 -15.85 -2.61
CA ILE A 42 -9.56 -16.34 -2.65
C ILE A 42 -8.79 -15.91 -1.39
N PRO A 43 -7.60 -16.46 -1.11
CA PRO A 43 -6.78 -16.02 0.02
C PRO A 43 -6.42 -14.53 -0.06
N PHE A 44 -6.37 -13.84 1.09
CA PHE A 44 -6.19 -12.39 1.15
C PHE A 44 -4.89 -11.90 0.51
N ALA A 45 -3.78 -12.63 0.67
CA ALA A 45 -2.50 -12.28 0.03
C ALA A 45 -2.60 -12.30 -1.50
N ALA A 46 -3.38 -13.23 -2.08
CA ALA A 46 -3.67 -13.24 -3.50
C ALA A 46 -4.55 -12.04 -3.89
N LYS A 47 -5.58 -11.72 -3.10
CA LYS A 47 -6.42 -10.52 -3.32
C LYS A 47 -5.57 -9.25 -3.41
N CYS A 48 -4.66 -9.04 -2.46
CA CYS A 48 -3.76 -7.89 -2.46
C CYS A 48 -3.01 -7.73 -3.79
N TYR A 49 -2.30 -8.77 -4.23
CA TYR A 49 -1.52 -8.70 -5.47
C TYR A 49 -2.41 -8.50 -6.69
N LEU A 50 -3.47 -9.31 -6.82
CA LEU A 50 -4.36 -9.24 -7.97
C LEU A 50 -5.08 -7.89 -8.06
N THR A 51 -5.48 -7.31 -6.93
CA THR A 51 -6.06 -5.95 -6.88
C THR A 51 -5.06 -4.89 -7.29
N GLY A 52 -3.82 -4.92 -6.77
CA GLY A 52 -2.78 -3.99 -7.22
C GLY A 52 -2.52 -4.09 -8.72
N LEU A 53 -2.43 -5.31 -9.24
CA LEU A 53 -2.20 -5.58 -10.66
C LEU A 53 -3.38 -5.13 -11.54
N LEU A 54 -4.62 -5.43 -11.14
CA LEU A 54 -5.83 -4.97 -11.83
C LEU A 54 -5.88 -3.44 -11.91
N LEU A 55 -5.61 -2.75 -10.79
CA LEU A 55 -5.62 -1.29 -10.76
C LEU A 55 -4.58 -0.73 -11.72
N PHE A 56 -3.34 -1.21 -11.63
CA PHE A 56 -2.26 -0.78 -12.52
C PHE A 56 -2.58 -1.05 -14.00
N ALA A 57 -3.14 -2.22 -14.31
CA ALA A 57 -3.54 -2.58 -15.67
C ALA A 57 -4.71 -1.75 -16.21
N SER A 58 -5.54 -1.20 -15.31
CA SER A 58 -6.68 -0.36 -15.64
C SER A 58 -6.29 1.11 -15.84
N LEU A 59 -5.07 1.52 -15.48
CA LEU A 59 -4.60 2.89 -15.67
C LEU A 59 -4.36 3.22 -17.15
N ASP A 60 -4.52 4.51 -17.49
CA ASP A 60 -4.12 5.02 -18.79
C ASP A 60 -2.58 4.94 -18.99
N VAL A 61 -2.11 5.27 -20.19
CA VAL A 61 -0.68 5.14 -20.53
C VAL A 61 0.19 6.13 -19.75
N VAL A 62 -0.32 7.31 -19.42
CA VAL A 62 0.42 8.35 -18.69
C VAL A 62 0.58 7.93 -17.23
N ASP A 63 -0.52 7.51 -16.59
CA ASP A 63 -0.49 7.07 -15.20
C ASP A 63 0.37 5.82 -15.01
N ARG A 64 0.30 4.85 -15.93
CA ARG A 64 1.19 3.66 -15.88
C ARG A 64 2.67 4.02 -15.99
N LYS A 65 3.01 5.02 -16.80
CA LYS A 65 4.40 5.49 -16.90
C LYS A 65 4.85 6.18 -15.63
N ARG A 66 3.98 6.99 -15.01
CA ARG A 66 4.30 7.67 -13.74
C ARG A 66 4.47 6.69 -12.58
N LEU A 67 3.78 5.55 -12.63
CA LEU A 67 3.82 4.51 -11.60
C LEU A 67 4.65 3.27 -11.99
N SER A 68 5.65 3.40 -12.86
CA SER A 68 6.52 2.26 -13.23
C SER A 68 7.20 1.64 -12.02
N ASP A 69 7.66 2.47 -11.08
CA ASP A 69 8.40 2.03 -9.90
C ASP A 69 7.45 1.39 -8.88
N ASP A 70 6.21 1.87 -8.81
CA ASP A 70 5.14 1.26 -8.03
C ASP A 70 4.76 -0.13 -8.57
N TYR A 71 4.77 -0.34 -9.89
CA TYR A 71 4.60 -1.67 -10.46
C TYR A 71 5.72 -2.62 -10.03
N GLN A 72 6.96 -2.14 -9.94
CA GLN A 72 8.05 -2.95 -9.39
C GLN A 72 7.80 -3.35 -7.93
N LYS A 73 7.26 -2.45 -7.09
CA LYS A 73 6.87 -2.77 -5.71
C LYS A 73 5.79 -3.87 -5.64
N LEU A 74 4.86 -3.92 -6.59
CA LEU A 74 3.89 -5.02 -6.71
C LEU A 74 4.56 -6.36 -7.06
N GLU A 75 5.52 -6.36 -7.98
CA GLU A 75 6.27 -7.58 -8.32
C GLU A 75 7.15 -8.05 -7.15
N GLU A 76 7.77 -7.13 -6.41
CA GLU A 76 8.51 -7.46 -5.18
C GLU A 76 7.60 -8.09 -4.13
N PHE A 77 6.38 -7.58 -3.95
CA PHE A 77 5.38 -8.20 -3.07
C PHE A 77 5.07 -9.63 -3.52
N LYS A 78 4.79 -9.85 -4.81
CA LYS A 78 4.57 -11.19 -5.37
C LYS A 78 5.74 -12.13 -5.09
N GLN A 79 6.97 -11.69 -5.33
CA GLN A 79 8.16 -12.53 -5.08
C GLN A 79 8.32 -12.85 -3.59
N LYS A 80 8.09 -11.89 -2.70
CA LYS A 80 8.11 -12.12 -1.24
C LYS A 80 7.09 -13.18 -0.82
N ILE A 81 5.87 -13.13 -1.36
CA ILE A 81 4.84 -14.13 -1.04
C ILE A 81 5.17 -15.50 -1.63
N LEU A 82 5.58 -15.57 -2.89
CA LEU A 82 5.98 -16.82 -3.55
C LEU A 82 7.12 -17.55 -2.83
N ASN A 83 8.07 -16.79 -2.26
CA ASN A 83 9.20 -17.34 -1.50
C ASN A 83 8.88 -17.61 -0.02
N SER A 84 7.63 -17.40 0.41
CA SER A 84 7.17 -17.67 1.77
C SER A 84 6.33 -18.95 1.85
N GLU A 85 5.98 -19.38 3.06
CA GLU A 85 5.05 -20.50 3.28
C GLU A 85 3.67 -20.26 2.64
N LEU A 86 3.22 -18.99 2.56
CA LEU A 86 1.97 -18.64 1.87
C LEU A 86 2.03 -18.96 0.38
N GLY A 87 3.20 -18.92 -0.24
CA GLY A 87 3.42 -19.22 -1.65
C GLY A 87 2.95 -20.62 -2.05
N LYS A 88 2.96 -21.59 -1.12
CA LYS A 88 2.40 -22.94 -1.34
C LYS A 88 0.89 -22.93 -1.52
N THR A 89 0.19 -21.97 -0.90
CA THR A 89 -1.27 -21.87 -0.93
C THR A 89 -1.76 -20.93 -2.02
N VAL A 90 -1.01 -19.84 -2.28
CA VAL A 90 -1.45 -18.78 -3.21
C VAL A 90 -0.70 -18.76 -4.54
N GLY A 91 0.24 -19.68 -4.74
CA GLY A 91 1.19 -19.64 -5.85
C GLY A 91 0.54 -19.56 -7.23
N ASP A 92 -0.54 -20.29 -7.44
CA ASP A 92 -1.22 -20.35 -8.75
C ASP A 92 -1.82 -18.99 -9.11
N TYR A 93 -2.45 -18.31 -8.14
CA TYR A 93 -2.96 -16.95 -8.34
C TYR A 93 -1.87 -15.94 -8.70
N LEU A 94 -0.66 -16.11 -8.16
CA LEU A 94 0.45 -15.17 -8.37
C LEU A 94 1.25 -15.46 -9.64
N ARG A 95 1.24 -16.70 -10.12
CA ARG A 95 1.93 -17.11 -11.36
C ARG A 95 1.07 -16.86 -12.60
N GLU A 96 -0.23 -17.14 -12.51
CA GLU A 96 -1.19 -16.97 -13.61
C GLU A 96 -2.27 -15.94 -13.23
N PRO A 97 -1.92 -14.68 -12.90
CA PRO A 97 -2.87 -13.73 -12.34
C PRO A 97 -4.02 -13.36 -13.28
N TRP A 98 -3.77 -13.43 -14.60
CA TRP A 98 -4.74 -13.04 -15.62
C TRP A 98 -5.90 -14.02 -15.78
N GLU A 99 -5.81 -15.23 -15.23
CA GLU A 99 -6.96 -16.15 -15.13
C GLU A 99 -8.01 -15.62 -14.13
N TYR A 100 -7.59 -14.75 -13.21
CA TYR A 100 -8.40 -14.26 -12.10
C TYR A 100 -8.77 -12.78 -12.21
N ILE A 101 -8.25 -12.07 -13.22
CA ILE A 101 -8.43 -10.64 -13.44
C ILE A 101 -9.16 -10.38 -14.74
N ARG A 102 -10.15 -9.49 -14.70
CA ARG A 102 -10.77 -8.91 -15.89
C ARG A 102 -10.67 -7.39 -15.85
N VAL A 103 -9.89 -6.82 -16.77
CA VAL A 103 -9.81 -5.36 -16.97
C VAL A 103 -11.04 -4.91 -17.75
N GLY A 104 -11.96 -4.23 -17.07
CA GLY A 104 -13.24 -3.79 -17.65
C GLY A 104 -13.27 -2.28 -17.89
N THR A 105 -13.06 -1.51 -16.83
CA THR A 105 -13.14 -0.05 -16.84
C THR A 105 -11.77 0.56 -16.57
N SER A 106 -11.40 1.58 -17.33
CA SER A 106 -10.20 2.35 -17.05
C SER A 106 -10.33 3.11 -15.73
N THR A 107 -9.26 3.15 -14.94
CA THR A 107 -9.16 3.97 -13.74
C THR A 107 -8.15 5.08 -13.98
N THR A 108 -8.32 6.21 -13.30
CA THR A 108 -7.40 7.35 -13.32
C THR A 108 -7.06 7.73 -11.90
N ILE A 109 -5.85 8.25 -11.68
CA ILE A 109 -5.45 8.75 -10.36
C ILE A 109 -5.84 10.21 -10.23
N ASP A 110 -6.45 10.56 -9.10
CA ASP A 110 -6.67 11.96 -8.73
C ASP A 110 -5.35 12.55 -8.22
N TRP A 111 -4.54 13.04 -9.15
CA TRP A 111 -3.24 13.62 -8.83
C TRP A 111 -3.33 14.94 -8.06
N LEU A 112 -4.42 15.70 -8.22
CA LEU A 112 -4.64 16.92 -7.45
C LEU A 112 -4.89 16.60 -5.99
N GLU A 113 -5.70 15.57 -5.72
CA GLU A 113 -5.91 15.07 -4.36
C GLU A 113 -4.63 14.47 -3.78
N PHE A 114 -3.83 13.75 -4.58
CA PHE A 114 -2.53 13.24 -4.13
C PHE A 114 -1.61 14.39 -3.70
N GLU A 115 -1.47 15.44 -4.52
CA GLU A 115 -0.65 16.61 -4.21
C GLU A 115 -1.15 17.33 -2.96
N ARG A 116 -2.48 17.48 -2.80
CA ARG A 116 -3.09 18.08 -1.60
C ARG A 116 -2.72 17.30 -0.33
N ARG A 117 -2.80 15.96 -0.36
CA ARG A 117 -2.42 15.11 0.78
C ARG A 117 -0.90 15.12 1.02
N GLU A 118 -0.11 15.22 -0.04
CA GLU A 118 1.34 15.36 0.07
C GLU A 118 1.70 16.65 0.83
N GLU A 119 1.04 17.77 0.54
CA GLU A 119 1.26 19.04 1.23
C GLU A 119 1.01 18.95 2.74
N GLU A 120 0.00 18.18 3.16
CA GLU A 120 -0.30 17.94 4.58
C GLU A 120 0.78 17.11 5.29
N VAL A 121 1.39 16.16 4.59
CA VAL A 121 2.41 15.24 5.13
C VAL A 121 3.82 15.83 5.05
N LYS A 122 4.06 16.78 4.14
CA LYS A 122 5.36 17.39 3.88
C LYS A 122 6.08 17.95 5.14
N PRO A 123 5.40 18.60 6.11
CA PRO A 123 6.04 19.03 7.35
C PRO A 123 6.62 17.86 8.17
N TYR A 124 5.92 16.73 8.20
CA TYR A 124 6.35 15.52 8.91
C TYR A 124 7.56 14.88 8.22
N LEU A 125 7.55 14.83 6.89
CA LEU A 125 8.67 14.32 6.09
C LEU A 125 9.94 15.16 6.33
N ARG A 126 9.82 16.50 6.32
CA ARG A 126 10.94 17.40 6.64
C ARG A 126 11.50 17.14 8.03
N ARG A 127 10.63 17.04 9.04
CA ARG A 127 11.05 16.78 10.43
C ARG A 127 11.72 15.40 10.58
N ILE A 128 11.28 14.39 9.83
CA ILE A 128 11.93 13.07 9.78
C ILE A 128 13.34 13.15 9.19
N VAL A 129 13.51 13.87 8.07
CA VAL A 129 14.81 14.02 7.41
C VAL A 129 15.77 14.78 8.32
N GLU A 130 15.33 15.90 8.89
CA GLU A 130 16.12 16.68 9.86
C GLU A 130 16.52 15.84 11.08
N LEU A 131 15.59 15.03 11.60
CA LEU A 131 15.89 14.12 12.71
C LEU A 131 16.93 13.06 12.30
N ARG A 132 16.84 12.52 11.09
CA ARG A 132 17.81 11.55 10.56
C ARG A 132 19.20 12.17 10.36
N GLU A 133 19.28 13.42 9.96
CA GLU A 133 20.55 14.15 9.82
C GLU A 133 21.18 14.45 11.19
N GLN A 134 20.36 14.70 12.21
CA GLN A 134 20.81 15.02 13.57
C GLN A 134 21.22 13.79 14.39
N THR A 135 20.73 12.59 14.04
CA THR A 135 21.09 11.36 14.75
C THR A 135 21.32 10.17 13.82
N SER A 136 22.49 9.55 13.99
CA SER A 136 22.80 8.26 13.37
C SER A 136 22.26 7.08 14.19
N ASP A 137 21.87 7.29 15.45
CA ASP A 137 21.39 6.26 16.35
C ASP A 137 19.89 5.98 16.16
N ARG A 138 19.57 4.71 15.93
CA ARG A 138 18.18 4.26 15.73
C ARG A 138 17.34 4.48 16.99
N SER A 139 17.87 4.25 18.18
CA SER A 139 17.09 4.33 19.42
C SER A 139 16.72 5.78 19.73
N GLU A 140 17.64 6.70 19.51
CA GLU A 140 17.43 8.14 19.63
C GLU A 140 16.43 8.65 18.58
N PHE A 141 16.57 8.24 17.31
CA PHE A 141 15.59 8.55 16.26
C PHE A 141 14.18 8.12 16.71
N LEU A 142 14.05 6.87 17.14
CA LEU A 142 12.78 6.33 17.63
C LEU A 142 12.31 6.97 18.93
N ALA A 143 13.15 7.65 19.71
CA ALA A 143 12.70 8.36 20.91
C ALA A 143 12.12 9.75 20.56
N LYS A 144 12.69 10.41 19.54
CA LYS A 144 12.32 11.77 19.11
C LYS A 144 11.25 11.85 18.02
N ALA A 145 10.79 10.70 17.51
CA ALA A 145 9.76 10.59 16.48
C ALA A 145 8.31 10.48 17.04
N ASP A 146 8.08 10.97 18.25
CA ASP A 146 6.77 10.91 18.94
C ASP A 146 5.66 11.71 18.23
N PHE A 147 6.04 12.77 17.52
CA PHE A 147 5.16 13.58 16.69
C PHE A 147 4.43 12.79 15.57
N LEU A 148 4.90 11.58 15.23
CA LEU A 148 4.19 10.71 14.29
C LEU A 148 2.89 10.13 14.87
N SER A 149 2.66 10.29 16.18
CA SER A 149 1.38 9.97 16.82
C SER A 149 0.22 10.87 16.37
N GLU A 150 0.51 12.03 15.76
CA GLU A 150 -0.48 13.00 15.28
C GLU A 150 -1.09 12.59 13.92
N LEU A 151 -0.44 11.68 13.18
CA LEU A 151 -0.86 11.28 11.85
C LEU A 151 -2.04 10.29 11.89
N SER A 152 -2.96 10.43 10.94
CA SER A 152 -3.91 9.36 10.63
C SER A 152 -3.20 8.15 10.01
N VAL A 153 -3.85 6.99 10.00
CA VAL A 153 -3.32 5.79 9.32
C VAL A 153 -3.03 6.05 7.84
N ASP A 154 -3.90 6.84 7.19
CA ASP A 154 -3.75 7.22 5.78
C ASP A 154 -2.50 8.10 5.55
N ALA A 155 -2.38 9.16 6.34
CA ALA A 155 -1.23 10.07 6.28
C ALA A 155 0.09 9.37 6.65
N ALA A 156 0.05 8.41 7.57
CA ALA A 156 1.18 7.55 7.91
C ALA A 156 1.63 6.66 6.74
N LEU A 157 0.69 6.09 5.98
CA LEU A 157 1.00 5.34 4.76
C LEU A 157 1.58 6.23 3.67
N LEU A 158 1.03 7.43 3.48
CA LEU A 158 1.59 8.41 2.54
C LEU A 158 3.01 8.81 2.93
N LEU A 159 3.26 9.07 4.22
CA LEU A 159 4.59 9.39 4.72
C LEU A 159 5.58 8.24 4.45
N SER A 160 5.17 7.00 4.71
CA SER A 160 5.97 5.81 4.41
C SER A 160 6.23 5.64 2.90
N TYR A 161 5.24 5.99 2.07
CA TYR A 161 5.37 5.99 0.61
C TYR A 161 6.38 7.02 0.14
N LEU A 162 6.32 8.26 0.62
CA LEU A 162 7.23 9.35 0.25
C LEU A 162 8.66 9.19 0.79
N SER A 163 8.86 8.34 1.80
CA SER A 163 10.17 8.07 2.41
C SER A 163 10.96 7.02 1.62
N GLU A 164 11.01 7.11 0.29
CA GLU A 164 11.41 6.00 -0.61
C GLU A 164 12.83 5.43 -0.41
N GLU A 165 13.74 6.19 0.20
CA GLU A 165 15.05 5.67 0.59
C GLU A 165 14.88 4.48 1.55
N ALA A 166 15.37 3.29 1.16
CA ALA A 166 15.12 2.04 1.90
C ALA A 166 15.43 2.14 3.40
N GLY A 167 16.55 2.79 3.77
CA GLY A 167 16.92 3.00 5.16
C GLY A 167 16.00 3.98 5.91
N LEU A 168 15.48 5.00 5.23
CA LEU A 168 14.56 5.97 5.81
C LEU A 168 13.16 5.37 5.98
N LYS A 169 12.66 4.66 4.96
CA LYS A 169 11.35 3.98 5.01
C LYS A 169 11.23 3.03 6.19
N GLU A 170 12.27 2.23 6.44
CA GLU A 170 12.30 1.28 7.56
C GLU A 170 12.25 2.00 8.91
N LEU A 171 13.00 3.10 9.06
CA LEU A 171 12.99 3.92 10.28
C LEU A 171 11.63 4.58 10.50
N VAL A 172 11.01 5.12 9.46
CA VAL A 172 9.67 5.72 9.51
C VAL A 172 8.63 4.69 9.92
N ASN A 173 8.63 3.51 9.30
CA ASN A 173 7.71 2.43 9.66
C ASN A 173 7.90 1.95 11.11
N ALA A 174 9.15 1.85 11.57
CA ALA A 174 9.44 1.51 12.96
C ALA A 174 8.96 2.59 13.94
N ALA A 175 9.13 3.86 13.60
CA ALA A 175 8.67 4.99 14.40
C ALA A 175 7.14 5.06 14.47
N LEU A 176 6.46 4.90 13.33
CA LEU A 176 5.00 4.78 13.25
C LEU A 176 4.50 3.61 14.10
N GLY A 177 5.11 2.43 14.00
CA GLY A 177 4.75 1.27 14.82
C GLY A 177 4.96 1.49 16.34
N LYS A 178 5.89 2.37 16.72
CA LYS A 178 6.15 2.70 18.13
C LYS A 178 5.16 3.72 18.67
N HIS A 179 4.91 4.79 17.93
CA HIS A 179 4.22 6.00 18.44
C HIS A 179 2.79 6.16 17.95
N ASN A 180 2.44 5.58 16.81
CA ASN A 180 1.11 5.69 16.22
C ASN A 180 0.30 4.41 16.51
N ARG A 181 -0.58 4.48 17.51
CA ARG A 181 -1.36 3.32 17.97
C ARG A 181 -2.29 2.79 16.87
N GLU A 182 -3.00 3.66 16.17
CA GLU A 182 -3.96 3.27 15.14
C GLU A 182 -3.26 2.61 13.96
N PHE A 183 -2.13 3.16 13.52
CA PHE A 183 -1.31 2.55 12.48
C PHE A 183 -0.82 1.16 12.89
N ARG A 184 -0.32 1.00 14.12
CA ARG A 184 0.10 -0.31 14.64
C ARG A 184 -1.05 -1.31 14.66
N GLU A 185 -2.23 -0.90 15.11
CA GLU A 185 -3.43 -1.76 15.15
C GLU A 185 -3.84 -2.19 13.73
N MET A 186 -3.77 -1.27 12.75
CA MET A 186 -4.06 -1.58 11.36
C MET A 186 -3.02 -2.54 10.75
N VAL A 187 -1.73 -2.35 11.04
CA VAL A 187 -0.66 -3.28 10.64
C VAL A 187 -0.91 -4.68 11.20
N VAL A 188 -1.33 -4.79 12.47
CA VAL A 188 -1.66 -6.08 13.08
C VAL A 188 -2.86 -6.74 12.38
N ARG A 189 -3.91 -6.00 12.08
CA ARG A 189 -5.08 -6.50 11.33
C ARG A 189 -4.68 -6.99 9.94
N TYR A 190 -3.88 -6.19 9.21
CA TYR A 190 -3.34 -6.53 7.92
C TYR A 190 -2.52 -7.83 7.93
N PHE A 191 -1.58 -7.98 8.87
CA PHE A 191 -0.76 -9.20 8.97
C PHE A 191 -1.58 -10.42 9.40
N LYS A 192 -2.64 -10.25 10.20
CA LYS A 192 -3.59 -11.33 10.49
C LYS A 192 -4.28 -11.76 9.21
N ALA A 193 -4.85 -10.82 8.44
CA ALA A 193 -5.52 -11.12 7.19
C ALA A 193 -4.61 -11.82 6.17
N LEU A 194 -3.33 -11.42 6.06
CA LEU A 194 -2.36 -12.07 5.18
C LEU A 194 -2.14 -13.55 5.49
N ARG A 195 -2.24 -13.95 6.77
CA ARG A 195 -2.00 -15.32 7.22
C ARG A 195 -3.20 -16.25 7.01
N GLY A 196 -4.37 -15.71 6.71
CA GLY A 196 -5.64 -16.46 6.67
C GLY A 196 -6.19 -16.68 8.06
#